data_AF-A0A7X7BKM3-F1
#
_entry.id   AF-A0A7X7BKM3-F1
#
_cell.length_a   1.000
_cell.length_b   1.000
_cell.length_c   1.000
_cell.angle_alpha   90.00
_cell.angle_beta   90.00
_cell.angle_gamma   90.00
#
_symmetry.space_group_name_H-M   'P 1'
#
loop_
_entity.id
_entity.type
_entity.pdbx_description
1 polymer ?
#
loop_
_entity_poly.entity_id
_entity_poly.type
_entity_poly.pdbx_seq_one_letter_code
_entity_poly.pdbx_strand_id
1 'polypeptide(L)'
;MLIEVLKYGIIIFIVILIIWFIVGKKLEKERINQVIKLINETFDNAHIEIGKRKPYDIILSVNDKRYALRILPVGNKQIVITNHNTWIYYEGGKLSIKNRIKNIISFMDLSSEGFTEKVVLLYPRKPHMQRYINENEMVIVHNFDVVYKTRILDFRSFGAYLSDQKDREFNTK
;
A
#
# COMPACT_ATOMS: atom_id res chain seq x y z
N MET A 1 47.13 -1.33 -13.86
CA MET A 1 46.21 -0.42 -14.57
C MET A 1 44.80 -0.97 -14.78
N LEU A 2 44.52 -1.88 -15.73
CA LEU A 2 43.14 -2.33 -16.01
C LEU A 2 42.44 -2.99 -14.79
N ILE A 3 43.17 -3.86 -14.08
CA ILE A 3 42.68 -4.55 -12.87
C ILE A 3 42.41 -3.57 -11.72
N GLU A 4 43.21 -2.51 -11.60
CA GLU A 4 43.04 -1.50 -10.54
C GLU A 4 41.82 -0.63 -10.83
N VAL A 5 41.64 -0.19 -12.08
CA VAL A 5 40.43 0.53 -12.51
C VAL A 5 39.17 -0.31 -12.27
N LEU A 6 39.23 -1.62 -12.56
CA LEU A 6 38.11 -2.54 -12.32
C LEU A 6 37.79 -2.69 -10.83
N LYS A 7 38.81 -2.76 -9.97
CA LYS A 7 38.64 -2.81 -8.50
C LYS A 7 37.94 -1.56 -7.97
N TYR A 8 38.37 -0.36 -8.37
CA TYR A 8 37.71 0.88 -7.96
C TYR A 8 36.27 0.98 -8.50
N GLY A 9 36.03 0.52 -9.72
CA GLY A 9 34.69 0.44 -10.31
C GLY A 9 33.73 -0.44 -9.49
N ILE A 10 34.19 -1.62 -9.05
CA ILE A 10 33.40 -2.53 -8.20
C ILE A 10 33.08 -1.88 -6.85
N ILE A 11 34.05 -1.22 -6.22
CA ILE A 11 33.84 -0.54 -4.93
C ILE A 11 32.77 0.56 -5.07
N ILE A 12 32.86 1.40 -6.10
CA ILE A 12 31.86 2.46 -6.36
C ILE A 12 30.47 1.86 -6.58
N PHE A 13 30.37 0.79 -7.36
CA PHE A 13 29.10 0.10 -7.60
C PHE A 13 28.48 -0.43 -6.31
N ILE A 14 29.28 -1.05 -5.42
CA ILE A 14 28.82 -1.53 -4.12
C ILE A 14 28.32 -0.37 -3.24
N VAL A 15 29.04 0.76 -3.20
CA VAL A 15 28.63 1.95 -2.45
C VAL A 15 27.29 2.48 -2.96
N ILE A 16 27.08 2.56 -4.27
CA ILE A 16 25.80 2.98 -4.87
C ILE A 16 24.66 2.05 -4.45
N LEU A 17 24.88 0.73 -4.47
CA LEU A 17 23.87 -0.24 -4.03
C LEU A 17 23.52 -0.08 -2.54
N ILE A 18 24.51 0.15 -1.68
CA ILE A 18 24.30 0.38 -0.25
C ILE A 18 23.48 1.65 -0.01
N ILE A 19 23.85 2.77 -0.65
CA ILE A 19 23.11 4.03 -0.55
C ILE A 19 21.67 3.83 -1.00
N TRP A 20 21.45 3.19 -2.15
CA TRP A 20 20.12 2.92 -2.67
C TRP A 20 19.27 2.09 -1.69
N PHE A 21 19.86 1.06 -1.08
CA PHE A 21 19.20 0.24 -0.08
C PHE A 21 18.82 1.03 1.19
N ILE A 22 19.73 1.85 1.72
CA ILE A 22 19.50 2.67 2.91
C ILE A 22 18.40 3.72 2.66
N VAL A 23 18.46 4.41 1.52
CA VAL A 23 17.45 5.42 1.15
C VAL A 23 16.07 4.77 0.99
N GLY A 24 15.98 3.62 0.32
CA GLY A 24 14.73 2.89 0.15
C GLY A 24 14.07 2.53 1.50
N LYS A 25 14.86 2.03 2.45
CA LYS A 25 14.41 1.71 3.82
C LYS A 25 13.92 2.95 4.57
N LYS A 26 14.61 4.09 4.42
CA LYS A 26 14.24 5.34 5.08
C LYS A 26 12.87 5.84 4.58
N LEU A 27 12.66 5.86 3.26
CA LEU A 27 11.40 6.28 2.65
C LEU A 27 10.23 5.38 3.06
N GLU A 28 10.45 4.07 3.14
CA GLU A 28 9.42 3.13 3.62
C GLU A 28 9.03 3.41 5.08
N LYS A 29 10.03 3.60 5.96
CA LYS A 29 9.80 3.95 7.36
C LYS A 29 9.06 5.28 7.52
N GLU A 30 9.41 6.29 6.74
CA GLU A 30 8.74 7.59 6.75
C GLU A 30 7.26 7.48 6.36
N ARG A 31 6.93 6.70 5.32
CA ARG A 31 5.53 6.46 4.93
C ARG A 31 4.72 5.79 6.04
N ILE A 32 5.25 4.71 6.62
CA ILE A 32 4.61 4.01 7.74
C ILE A 32 4.40 4.97 8.91
N ASN A 33 5.42 5.76 9.27
CA ASN A 33 5.33 6.72 10.36
C ASN A 33 4.26 7.79 10.13
N GLN A 34 4.06 8.26 8.89
CA GLN A 34 2.99 9.22 8.59
C GLN A 34 1.60 8.61 8.77
N VAL A 35 1.42 7.35 8.39
CA VAL A 35 0.15 6.64 8.61
C VAL A 35 -0.09 6.43 10.10
N ILE A 36 0.93 6.01 10.85
CA ILE A 36 0.85 5.85 12.32
C ILE A 36 0.52 7.18 12.99
N LYS A 37 1.17 8.27 12.57
CA LYS A 37 0.90 9.60 13.11
C LYS A 37 -0.57 9.97 12.93
N LEU A 38 -1.12 9.78 11.72
CA LEU A 38 -2.53 10.06 11.43
C LEU A 38 -3.49 9.18 12.27
N ILE A 39 -3.16 7.90 12.46
CA ILE A 39 -3.93 6.99 13.31
C ILE A 39 -3.96 7.49 14.76
N ASN A 40 -2.79 7.83 15.32
CA ASN A 40 -2.66 8.31 16.70
C ASN A 40 -3.32 9.69 16.91
N GLU A 41 -3.35 10.54 15.88
CA GLU A 41 -4.09 11.81 15.92
C GLU A 41 -5.61 11.58 15.91
N THR A 42 -6.08 10.44 15.41
CA THR A 42 -7.52 10.12 15.31
C THR A 42 -8.02 9.35 16.53
N PHE A 43 -7.24 8.39 17.02
CA PHE A 43 -7.62 7.50 18.11
C PHE A 43 -6.63 7.56 19.27
N ASP A 44 -7.14 7.85 20.46
CA ASP A 44 -6.32 7.97 21.68
C ASP A 44 -5.81 6.61 22.17
N ASN A 45 -6.52 5.51 21.88
CA ASN A 45 -6.22 4.15 22.37
C ASN A 45 -5.99 3.12 21.26
N ALA A 46 -5.47 3.54 20.11
CA ALA A 46 -5.17 2.61 19.03
C ALA A 46 -4.01 1.67 19.36
N HIS A 47 -4.20 0.37 19.18
CA HIS A 47 -3.12 -0.59 19.18
C HIS A 47 -2.61 -0.80 17.75
N ILE A 48 -1.31 -0.59 17.54
CA ILE A 48 -0.67 -0.62 16.21
C ILE A 48 0.44 -1.67 16.22
N GLU A 49 0.32 -2.68 15.37
CA GLU A 49 1.37 -3.67 15.10
C GLU A 49 1.97 -3.43 13.71
N ILE A 50 3.31 -3.38 13.60
CA ILE A 50 4.01 -3.18 12.33
C ILE A 50 4.43 -4.53 11.73
N GLY A 51 3.96 -4.82 10.52
CA GLY A 51 4.21 -6.06 9.79
C GLY A 51 5.54 -6.10 9.06
N LYS A 52 6.66 -6.35 9.75
CA LYS A 52 7.96 -6.54 9.08
C LYS A 52 7.97 -7.86 8.27
N ARG A 53 8.13 -7.76 6.95
CA ARG A 53 8.10 -8.90 6.00
C ARG A 53 6.79 -9.70 6.06
N LYS A 54 5.69 -9.06 6.47
CA LYS A 54 4.36 -9.64 6.48
C LYS A 54 3.59 -9.23 5.21
N PRO A 55 2.47 -9.89 4.90
CA PRO A 55 1.58 -9.46 3.82
C PRO A 55 1.01 -8.05 4.02
N TYR A 56 0.92 -7.59 5.27
CA TYR A 56 0.46 -6.26 5.69
C TYR A 56 1.63 -5.40 6.17
N ASP A 57 1.47 -4.09 6.14
CA ASP A 57 2.43 -3.14 6.74
C ASP A 57 2.04 -2.78 8.17
N ILE A 58 0.73 -2.64 8.43
CA ILE A 58 0.19 -2.25 9.74
C ILE A 58 -1.03 -3.10 10.04
N ILE A 59 -1.15 -3.58 11.28
CA ILE A 59 -2.42 -3.98 11.87
C ILE A 59 -2.84 -2.88 12.84
N LEU A 60 -4.06 -2.40 12.67
CA LEU A 60 -4.70 -1.44 13.55
C LEU A 60 -5.82 -2.14 14.31
N SER A 61 -5.74 -2.13 15.64
CA SER A 61 -6.83 -2.61 16.49
C SER A 61 -7.39 -1.45 17.31
N VAL A 62 -8.68 -1.19 17.17
CA VAL A 62 -9.41 -0.12 17.86
C VAL A 62 -10.81 -0.63 18.15
N ASN A 63 -11.27 -0.51 19.40
CA ASN A 63 -12.66 -0.80 19.81
C ASN A 63 -13.19 -2.12 19.24
N ASP A 64 -12.47 -3.22 19.49
CA ASP A 64 -12.74 -4.60 19.03
C ASP A 64 -12.71 -4.82 17.51
N LYS A 65 -12.47 -3.77 16.72
CA LYS A 65 -12.23 -3.88 15.28
C LYS A 65 -10.75 -4.05 15.00
N ARG A 66 -10.45 -4.87 14.00
CA ARG A 66 -9.09 -5.16 13.56
C ARG A 66 -8.95 -4.95 12.07
N TYR A 67 -8.11 -4.01 11.68
CA TYR A 67 -7.86 -3.64 10.29
C TYR A 67 -6.47 -4.12 9.87
N ALA A 68 -6.37 -4.75 8.71
CA ALA A 68 -5.08 -5.02 8.07
C ALA A 68 -4.84 -3.97 6.99
N LEU A 69 -3.73 -3.24 7.08
CA LEU A 69 -3.39 -2.17 6.14
C LEU A 69 -2.15 -2.53 5.33
N ARG A 70 -2.24 -2.28 4.02
CA ARG A 70 -1.11 -2.32 3.09
C ARG A 70 -0.94 -0.96 2.43
N ILE A 71 0.19 -0.31 2.70
CA ILE A 71 0.55 0.97 2.12
C ILE A 71 1.18 0.68 0.76
N LEU A 72 0.47 1.04 -0.30
CA LEU A 72 0.96 0.91 -1.66
C LEU A 72 1.55 2.25 -2.11
N PRO A 73 2.90 2.38 -2.23
CA PRO A 73 3.51 3.58 -2.78
C PRO A 73 3.20 3.66 -4.27
N VAL A 74 2.52 4.72 -4.67
CA VAL A 74 2.05 4.96 -6.03
C VAL A 74 2.56 6.30 -6.53
N GLY A 75 3.09 6.29 -7.76
CA GLY A 75 3.49 7.50 -8.46
C GLY A 75 2.35 8.05 -9.30
N ASN A 76 2.69 8.73 -10.40
CA ASN A 76 1.72 9.25 -11.38
C ASN A 76 1.22 8.18 -12.37
N LYS A 77 1.62 6.92 -12.20
CA LYS A 77 1.26 5.83 -13.10
C LYS A 77 -0.15 5.35 -12.80
N GLN A 78 -0.94 5.10 -13.84
CA GLN A 78 -2.24 4.48 -13.69
C GLN A 78 -2.08 3.05 -13.17
N ILE A 79 -3.04 2.57 -12.38
CA ILE A 79 -3.10 1.17 -11.95
C ILE A 79 -4.27 0.49 -12.63
N VAL A 80 -4.02 -0.69 -13.18
CA VAL A 80 -5.06 -1.55 -13.73
C VAL A 80 -5.09 -2.85 -12.95
N ILE A 81 -6.25 -3.15 -12.35
CA ILE A 81 -6.53 -4.38 -11.62
C ILE A 81 -7.11 -5.37 -12.62
N THR A 82 -6.33 -6.37 -13.01
CA THR A 82 -6.78 -7.38 -13.98
C THR A 82 -7.49 -8.55 -13.31
N ASN A 83 -7.09 -8.89 -12.09
CA ASN A 83 -7.77 -9.88 -11.25
C ASN A 83 -7.44 -9.64 -9.77
N HIS A 84 -7.90 -10.54 -8.90
CA HIS A 84 -7.71 -10.50 -7.44
C HIS A 84 -6.29 -10.10 -7.01
N ASN A 85 -5.28 -10.78 -7.55
CA ASN A 85 -3.90 -10.66 -7.10
C ASN A 85 -2.97 -10.03 -8.16
N THR A 86 -3.50 -9.59 -9.29
CA THR A 86 -2.70 -9.05 -10.41
C THR A 86 -3.09 -7.62 -10.70
N TRP A 87 -2.25 -6.71 -10.20
CA TRP A 87 -2.38 -5.28 -10.40
C TRP A 87 -1.16 -4.80 -11.15
N ILE A 88 -1.34 -3.94 -12.14
CA ILE A 88 -0.28 -3.56 -13.08
C ILE A 88 -0.17 -2.04 -13.13
N TYR A 89 1.06 -1.52 -13.09
CA TYR A 89 1.32 -0.12 -13.46
C TYR A 89 1.20 0.04 -14.98
N TYR A 90 0.27 0.89 -15.41
CA TYR A 90 0.03 1.22 -16.80
C TYR A 90 0.77 2.51 -17.19
N GLU A 91 1.51 2.42 -18.30
CA GLU A 91 2.37 3.49 -18.85
C GLU A 91 2.00 3.79 -20.32
N GLY A 92 0.71 3.98 -20.62
CA GLY A 92 0.28 4.60 -21.89
C GLY A 92 0.52 3.77 -23.16
N GLY A 93 0.53 2.44 -23.06
CA GLY A 93 0.66 1.57 -24.22
C GLY A 93 -0.03 0.24 -23.96
N LYS A 94 0.76 -0.78 -23.59
CA LYS A 94 0.28 -2.13 -23.36
C LYS A 94 0.37 -2.52 -21.88
N LEU A 95 -0.67 -3.21 -21.39
CA LEU A 95 -0.60 -3.89 -20.11
C LEU A 95 0.47 -4.99 -20.18
N SER A 96 1.51 -4.86 -19.36
CA SER A 96 2.61 -5.80 -19.30
C SER A 96 2.70 -6.42 -17.92
N ILE A 97 2.71 -7.75 -17.86
CA ILE A 97 2.90 -8.49 -16.60
C ILE A 97 4.24 -8.15 -15.92
N LYS A 98 5.22 -7.65 -16.68
CA LYS A 98 6.50 -7.17 -16.14
C LYS A 98 6.33 -6.00 -15.17
N ASN A 99 5.25 -5.23 -15.33
CA ASN A 99 4.91 -4.07 -14.49
C ASN A 99 3.96 -4.43 -13.34
N ARG A 100 3.84 -5.73 -13.00
CA ARG A 100 3.01 -6.20 -11.89
C ARG A 100 3.49 -5.65 -10.56
N ILE A 101 2.54 -5.18 -9.76
CA ILE A 101 2.75 -4.72 -8.39
C ILE A 101 2.95 -5.94 -7.49
N LYS A 102 4.19 -6.40 -7.33
CA LYS A 102 4.52 -7.62 -6.58
C LYS A 102 4.07 -7.60 -5.12
N ASN A 103 4.13 -6.42 -4.50
CA ASN A 103 3.89 -6.25 -3.06
C ASN A 103 2.42 -6.36 -2.65
N ILE A 104 1.47 -6.38 -3.60
CA ILE A 104 0.04 -6.49 -3.29
C ILE A 104 -0.44 -7.94 -3.23
N ILE A 105 0.24 -8.86 -3.93
CA ILE A 105 -0.21 -10.24 -4.15
C ILE A 105 -0.50 -10.94 -2.82
N SER A 106 0.50 -10.99 -1.94
CA SER A 106 0.38 -11.66 -0.64
C SER A 106 -0.66 -11.00 0.26
N PHE A 107 -0.85 -9.68 0.15
CA PHE A 107 -1.87 -8.96 0.91
C PHE A 107 -3.29 -9.31 0.45
N MET A 108 -3.49 -9.39 -0.87
CA MET A 108 -4.79 -9.78 -1.42
C MET A 108 -5.15 -11.19 -0.99
N ASP A 109 -4.18 -12.11 -1.00
CA ASP A 109 -4.37 -13.52 -0.58
C ASP A 109 -4.46 -13.70 0.96
N LEU A 110 -4.23 -12.64 1.76
CA LEU A 110 -4.41 -12.69 3.20
C LEU A 110 -5.88 -13.03 3.53
N SER A 111 -6.08 -14.04 4.38
CA SER A 111 -7.42 -14.40 4.87
C SER A 111 -8.09 -13.18 5.51
N SER A 112 -9.39 -13.03 5.26
CA SER A 112 -10.19 -11.99 5.92
C SER A 112 -10.63 -12.42 7.32
N GLU A 113 -10.44 -13.69 7.69
CA GLU A 113 -10.78 -14.18 9.02
C GLU A 113 -9.95 -13.48 10.10
N GLY A 114 -10.62 -12.99 11.14
CA GLY A 114 -9.99 -12.23 12.22
C GLY A 114 -9.71 -10.75 11.92
N PHE A 115 -10.08 -10.27 10.73
CA PHE A 115 -10.05 -8.85 10.39
C PHE A 115 -11.46 -8.34 10.11
N THR A 116 -11.79 -7.17 10.67
CA THR A 116 -12.97 -6.40 10.31
C THR A 116 -12.87 -5.95 8.86
N GLU A 117 -11.69 -5.50 8.44
CA GLU A 117 -11.48 -5.03 7.07
C GLU A 117 -10.01 -5.07 6.64
N LYS A 118 -9.78 -5.34 5.34
CA LYS A 118 -8.49 -5.15 4.68
C LYS A 118 -8.51 -3.83 3.91
N VAL A 119 -7.47 -3.01 4.08
CA VAL A 119 -7.36 -1.70 3.45
C VAL A 119 -6.06 -1.60 2.65
N VAL A 120 -6.17 -1.28 1.36
CA VAL A 120 -5.04 -0.82 0.56
C VAL A 120 -5.02 0.70 0.59
N LEU A 121 -3.95 1.23 1.16
CA LEU A 121 -3.73 2.66 1.32
C LEU A 121 -2.77 3.16 0.23
N LEU A 122 -3.32 3.87 -0.74
CA LEU A 122 -2.59 4.47 -1.86
C LEU A 122 -1.86 5.74 -1.37
N TYR A 123 -0.52 5.72 -1.43
CA TYR A 123 0.32 6.80 -0.92
C TYR A 123 1.23 7.42 -2.01
N PRO A 124 1.37 8.75 -2.10
CA PRO A 124 0.75 9.76 -1.24
C PRO A 124 -0.65 10.17 -1.70
N ARG A 125 -1.01 9.83 -2.93
CA ARG A 125 -2.31 10.16 -3.54
C ARG A 125 -2.78 9.03 -4.42
N LYS A 126 -4.07 8.92 -4.62
CA LYS A 126 -4.63 7.94 -5.55
C LYS A 126 -4.27 8.28 -7.00
N PRO A 127 -3.69 7.33 -7.76
CA PRO A 127 -3.61 7.45 -9.21
C PRO A 127 -4.95 7.13 -9.85
N HIS A 128 -5.08 7.42 -11.15
CA HIS A 128 -6.16 6.82 -11.92
C HIS A 128 -6.08 5.29 -11.78
N MET A 129 -7.21 4.67 -11.43
CA MET A 129 -7.26 3.24 -11.16
C MET A 129 -8.49 2.65 -11.84
N GLN A 130 -8.29 1.56 -12.55
CA GLN A 130 -9.35 0.84 -13.26
C GLN A 130 -9.30 -0.65 -12.93
N ARG A 131 -10.44 -1.32 -13.01
CA ARG A 131 -10.57 -2.76 -12.79
C ARG A 131 -11.35 -3.39 -13.92
N TYR A 132 -10.87 -4.54 -14.41
CA TYR A 132 -11.66 -5.39 -15.29
C TYR A 132 -12.82 -6.03 -14.51
N ILE A 133 -14.04 -5.83 -15.00
CA ILE A 133 -15.21 -6.57 -14.51
C ILE A 133 -15.36 -7.87 -15.32
N ASN A 134 -15.09 -7.80 -16.61
CA ASN A 134 -15.07 -8.92 -17.56
C ASN A 134 -14.00 -8.63 -18.63
N GLU A 135 -13.93 -9.44 -19.69
CA GLU A 135 -12.90 -9.32 -20.75
C GLU A 135 -12.98 -8.01 -21.54
N ASN A 136 -14.15 -7.38 -21.62
CA ASN A 136 -14.41 -6.23 -22.49
C ASN A 136 -14.75 -4.94 -21.72
N GLU A 137 -14.88 -5.02 -20.40
CA GLU A 137 -15.36 -3.91 -19.59
C GLU A 137 -14.42 -3.61 -18.42
N MET A 138 -14.05 -2.33 -18.33
CA MET A 138 -13.30 -1.78 -17.21
C MET A 138 -14.12 -0.69 -16.53
N VAL A 139 -14.09 -0.70 -15.20
CA VAL A 139 -14.67 0.38 -14.40
C VAL A 139 -13.58 1.14 -13.66
N ILE A 140 -13.85 2.43 -13.43
CA ILE A 140 -13.01 3.27 -12.58
C ILE A 140 -13.21 2.80 -11.13
N VAL A 141 -12.11 2.64 -10.41
CA VAL A 141 -12.14 2.35 -8.98
C VAL A 141 -12.20 3.68 -8.24
N HIS A 142 -13.27 3.90 -7.48
CA HIS A 142 -13.60 4.92 -6.47
C HIS A 142 -12.66 4.97 -5.25
N ASN A 143 -12.56 6.10 -4.55
CA ASN A 143 -12.08 6.08 -3.17
C ASN A 143 -13.20 5.43 -2.36
N PHE A 144 -12.86 4.68 -1.32
CA PHE A 144 -13.80 3.92 -0.51
C PHE A 144 -14.40 2.69 -1.19
N ASP A 145 -14.16 2.46 -2.48
CA ASP A 145 -14.57 1.23 -3.16
C ASP A 145 -13.98 -0.01 -2.50
N VAL A 146 -14.77 -1.07 -2.49
CA VAL A 146 -14.33 -2.40 -2.02
C VAL A 146 -14.08 -3.28 -3.23
N VAL A 147 -12.80 -3.58 -3.46
CA VAL A 147 -12.34 -4.44 -4.55
C VAL A 147 -11.89 -5.76 -3.96
N TYR A 148 -12.61 -6.84 -4.26
CA TYR A 148 -12.37 -8.17 -3.70
C TYR A 148 -12.24 -8.18 -2.17
N LYS A 149 -13.28 -7.69 -1.47
CA LYS A 149 -13.33 -7.60 0.01
C LYS A 149 -12.19 -6.75 0.62
N THR A 150 -11.56 -5.89 -0.18
CA THR A 150 -10.47 -5.03 0.23
C THR A 150 -10.81 -3.58 -0.12
N ARG A 151 -10.85 -2.72 0.88
CA ARG A 151 -11.16 -1.30 0.69
C ARG A 151 -9.96 -0.56 0.09
N ILE A 152 -10.23 0.30 -0.88
CA ILE A 152 -9.21 1.13 -1.55
C ILE A 152 -9.37 2.58 -1.09
N LEU A 153 -8.32 3.13 -0.49
CA LEU A 153 -8.31 4.52 -0.01
C LEU A 153 -7.00 5.18 -0.39
N ASP A 154 -7.02 6.50 -0.64
CA ASP A 154 -5.78 7.27 -0.56
C ASP A 154 -5.50 7.77 0.84
N PHE A 155 -4.25 8.18 1.05
CA PHE A 155 -3.78 8.72 2.32
C PHE A 155 -4.61 9.91 2.84
N ARG A 156 -5.11 10.77 1.96
CA ARG A 156 -5.90 11.95 2.35
C ARG A 156 -7.28 11.56 2.87
N SER A 157 -7.94 10.65 2.17
CA SER A 157 -9.28 10.15 2.49
C SER A 157 -9.26 9.21 3.70
N PHE A 158 -8.10 8.63 4.01
CA PHE A 158 -7.95 7.73 5.15
C PHE A 158 -8.18 8.42 6.48
N GLY A 159 -7.75 9.68 6.66
CA GLY A 159 -8.05 10.43 7.89
C GLY A 159 -9.55 10.58 8.11
N ALA A 160 -10.28 11.04 7.09
CA ALA A 160 -11.73 11.18 7.14
C ALA A 160 -12.43 9.83 7.37
N TYR A 161 -11.91 8.75 6.76
CA TYR A 161 -12.40 7.40 7.00
C TYR A 161 -12.29 6.99 8.46
N LEU A 162 -11.12 7.21 9.07
CA LEU A 162 -10.91 6.87 10.48
C LEU A 162 -11.79 7.69 11.41
N SER A 163 -11.99 8.98 11.14
CA SER A 163 -12.90 9.84 11.91
C SER A 163 -14.36 9.34 11.82
N ASP A 164 -14.85 9.01 10.62
CA ASP A 164 -16.18 8.44 10.45
C ASP A 164 -16.35 7.10 11.19
N GLN A 165 -15.32 6.25 11.20
CA GLN A 165 -15.34 5.02 12.00
C GLN A 165 -15.42 5.30 13.50
N LYS A 166 -14.71 6.33 13.99
CA LYS A 166 -14.78 6.78 15.39
C LYS A 166 -16.18 7.30 15.74
N ASP A 167 -16.76 8.15 14.90
CA ASP A 167 -18.05 8.79 15.16
C ASP A 167 -19.23 7.81 15.14
N ARG A 168 -19.20 6.84 14.22
CA ARG A 168 -20.21 5.77 14.18
C ARG A 168 -20.22 4.95 15.46
N GLU A 169 -19.06 4.76 16.09
CA GLU A 169 -18.95 4.01 17.35
C GLU A 169 -19.52 4.78 18.54
N PHE A 170 -19.35 6.11 18.58
CA PHE A 170 -19.96 6.95 19.61
C PHE A 170 -21.49 6.95 19.55
N ASN A 171 -22.09 6.79 18.37
CA ASN A 171 -23.55 6.82 18.17
C ASN A 171 -24.24 5.45 18.36
N THR A 172 -23.48 4.37 18.49
CA THR A 172 -24.02 3.00 18.73
C THR A 172 -23.92 2.54 20.19
N LYS A 173 -23.39 3.37 21.09
CA LYS A 173 -23.40 3.15 22.55
C LYS A 173 -24.52 3.97 23.18
#